data_AF-A0A7T4QZA4-F1
#
_entry.id   AF-A0A7T4QZA4-F1
#
_cell.length_a   1.000
_cell.length_b   1.000
_cell.length_c   1.000
_cell.angle_alpha   90.00
_cell.angle_beta   90.00
_cell.angle_gamma   90.00
#
_symmetry.space_group_name_H-M   'P 1'
#
loop_
_entity.id
_entity.type
_entity.pdbx_description
1 polymer ?
#
loop_
_entity_poly.entity_id
_entity_poly.type
_entity_poly.pdbx_seq_one_letter_code
_entity_poly.pdbx_strand_id
1 'polypeptide(L)' 'MKHTTRVTVEQDTVTAITCDACGQRYDDVLEMQAFVHIVKTGGYGSIFGDGTALECDLCQHCLQARLGDALRLEKLSDRL' A
#
# COMPACT_ATOMS: atom_id res chain seq x y z
N MET A 1 34.44 -20.14 1.63
CA MET A 1 34.69 -19.55 2.96
C MET A 1 33.92 -18.25 3.05
N LYS A 2 33.04 -18.05 4.05
CA LYS A 2 32.28 -16.79 4.19
C LYS A 2 33.08 -15.83 5.06
N HIS A 3 33.40 -14.66 4.52
CA HIS A 3 34.02 -13.56 5.27
C HIS A 3 32.91 -12.56 5.65
N THR A 4 32.86 -12.13 6.90
CA THR A 4 31.83 -11.20 7.40
C THR A 4 32.47 -10.11 8.23
N THR A 5 31.87 -8.92 8.21
CA THR A 5 32.30 -7.74 8.97
C THR A 5 31.07 -7.12 9.62
N ARG A 6 31.20 -6.62 10.85
CA ARG A 6 30.14 -5.88 11.54
C ARG A 6 30.18 -4.40 11.16
N VAL A 7 29.01 -3.84 10.86
CA VAL A 7 28.78 -2.41 10.64
C VAL A 7 27.59 -1.95 11.49
N THR A 8 27.56 -0.67 11.85
CA THR A 8 26.39 -0.02 12.48
C THR A 8 25.62 0.73 11.39
N VAL A 9 24.31 0.61 11.36
CA VAL A 9 23.43 1.21 10.33
C VAL A 9 22.34 2.01 11.03
N GLU A 10 22.12 3.25 10.57
CA GLU A 10 20.91 4.01 10.88
C GLU A 10 19.86 3.73 9.80
N GLN A 11 18.66 3.34 10.23
CA GLN A 11 17.57 2.98 9.33
C GLN A 11 16.26 3.51 9.88
N ASP A 12 15.53 4.24 9.05
CA ASP A 12 14.15 4.62 9.35
C ASP A 12 13.22 3.43 9.14
N THR A 13 12.27 3.28 10.07
CA THR A 13 11.26 2.22 10.01
C THR A 13 9.87 2.84 10.07
N VAL A 14 8.95 2.28 9.31
CA VAL A 14 7.54 2.68 9.36
C VAL A 14 6.96 2.15 10.66
N THR A 15 6.57 3.07 11.55
CA THR A 15 5.96 2.72 12.86
C THR A 15 4.45 2.84 12.86
N ALA A 16 3.88 3.54 11.87
CA ALA A 16 2.46 3.65 11.66
C ALA A 16 2.12 4.18 10.26
N ILE A 17 0.87 3.93 9.84
CA ILE A 17 0.27 4.46 8.61
C ILE A 17 -1.10 5.06 8.97
N THR A 18 -1.44 6.19 8.36
CA THR A 18 -2.77 6.80 8.49
C THR A 18 -3.53 6.56 7.20
N CYS A 19 -4.75 6.01 7.30
CA CYS A 19 -5.59 5.78 6.12
C CYS A 19 -6.14 7.11 5.58
N ASP A 20 -5.92 7.41 4.31
CA ASP A 20 -6.38 8.66 3.67
C ASP A 20 -7.90 8.76 3.59
N ALA A 21 -8.59 7.61 3.62
CA ALA A 21 -10.04 7.56 3.49
C ALA A 21 -10.80 7.78 4.81
N CYS A 22 -10.32 7.22 5.92
CA CYS A 22 -11.00 7.31 7.22
C CYS A 22 -10.23 8.12 8.28
N GLY A 23 -8.97 8.49 8.01
CA GLY A 23 -8.12 9.23 8.95
C GLY A 23 -7.62 8.42 10.14
N GLN A 24 -7.96 7.14 10.24
CA GLN A 24 -7.52 6.29 11.34
C GLN A 24 -6.03 5.96 11.19
N ARG A 25 -5.28 6.09 12.29
CA ARG A 25 -3.87 5.68 12.39
C ARG A 25 -3.78 4.23 12.84
N TYR A 26 -2.90 3.47 12.20
CA TYR A 26 -2.60 2.06 12.47
C TYR A 26 -1.11 1.91 12.76
N ASP A 27 -0.77 1.34 13.92
CA ASP A 27 0.59 0.96 14.32
C ASP A 27 0.75 -0.54 14.57
N ASP A 28 -0.35 -1.30 14.49
CA ASP A 28 -0.29 -2.76 14.45
C ASP A 28 0.32 -3.25 13.13
N VAL A 29 1.34 -4.08 13.23
CA VAL A 29 2.13 -4.53 12.06
C VAL A 29 1.29 -5.37 11.10
N LEU A 30 0.35 -6.17 11.60
CA LEU A 30 -0.49 -7.01 10.76
C LEU A 30 -1.51 -6.16 9.99
N GLU A 31 -2.13 -5.20 10.66
CA GLU A 31 -3.02 -4.24 9.99
C GLU A 31 -2.26 -3.38 8.97
N MET A 32 -1.07 -2.90 9.31
CA MET A 32 -0.24 -2.13 8.38
C MET A 32 0.16 -2.95 7.14
N GLN A 33 0.47 -4.24 7.29
CA GLN A 33 0.79 -5.12 6.16
C GLN A 33 -0.39 -5.33 5.20
N ALA A 34 -1.62 -5.07 5.63
CA ALA A 34 -2.82 -5.18 4.82
C ALA A 34 -3.20 -3.86 4.11
N PHE A 35 -2.44 -2.78 4.28
CA PHE A 35 -2.66 -1.55 3.53
C PHE A 35 -2.41 -1.74 2.03
N VAL A 36 -3.20 -1.05 1.22
CA VAL A 36 -2.95 -0.91 -0.21
C VAL A 36 -2.48 0.51 -0.50
N HIS A 37 -1.27 0.58 -1.05
CA HIS A 37 -0.62 1.81 -1.49
C HIS A 37 -0.80 1.96 -2.99
N ILE A 38 -1.53 3.00 -3.41
CA ILE A 38 -1.68 3.36 -4.81
C ILE A 38 -0.66 4.45 -5.11
N VAL A 39 0.20 4.22 -6.09
CA VAL A 39 1.11 5.24 -6.64
C VAL A 39 1.09 5.10 -8.15
N LYS A 40 0.53 6.08 -8.84
CA LYS A 40 0.35 6.06 -10.29
C LYS A 40 0.49 7.44 -10.89
N THR A 41 0.97 7.51 -12.12
CA THR A 41 0.94 8.73 -12.93
C THR A 41 -0.18 8.66 -13.97
N GLY A 42 -0.96 9.73 -14.08
CA GLY A 42 -1.99 9.91 -15.11
C GLY A 42 -1.39 9.94 -16.52
N GLY A 43 -1.95 9.14 -17.42
CA GLY A 43 -1.58 9.16 -18.84
C GLY A 43 -2.15 10.37 -19.58
N TYR A 44 -1.80 10.49 -20.86
CA TYR A 44 -2.37 11.51 -21.75
C TYR A 44 -3.90 11.35 -21.89
N GLY A 45 -4.64 12.45 -21.78
CA GLY A 45 -6.10 12.47 -21.77
C GLY A 45 -6.71 11.93 -20.48
N SER A 46 -5.93 11.74 -19.41
CA SER A 46 -6.45 11.31 -18.11
C SER A 46 -7.46 12.33 -17.57
N ILE A 47 -8.58 11.86 -17.02
CA ILE A 47 -9.56 12.73 -16.36
C ILE A 47 -9.00 13.47 -15.14
N PHE A 48 -7.88 12.99 -14.60
CA PHE A 48 -7.17 13.61 -13.50
C PHE A 48 -6.09 14.60 -13.97
N GLY A 49 -5.94 14.78 -15.28
CA GLY A 49 -4.88 15.58 -15.89
C GLY A 49 -3.68 14.75 -16.31
N ASP A 50 -3.03 15.19 -17.38
CA ASP A 50 -1.86 14.56 -17.95
C ASP A 50 -0.66 14.67 -17.02
N GLY A 51 0.04 13.56 -16.79
CA GLY A 51 1.22 13.53 -15.92
C GLY A 51 0.92 13.71 -14.42
N THR A 52 -0.35 13.73 -14.02
CA THR A 52 -0.74 13.97 -12.62
C THR A 52 -0.39 12.78 -11.74
N ALA A 53 0.23 13.03 -10.58
CA ALA A 53 0.46 12.00 -9.57
C ALA A 53 -0.84 11.65 -8.84
N LEU A 54 -1.13 10.35 -8.77
CA LEU A 54 -2.28 9.77 -8.10
C LEU A 54 -1.76 8.84 -7.01
N GLU A 55 -1.93 9.28 -5.77
CA GLU A 55 -1.43 8.59 -4.59
C GLU A 55 -2.54 8.45 -3.56
N CYS A 56 -2.65 7.27 -2.93
CA CYS A 56 -3.43 7.10 -1.71
C CYS A 56 -3.08 5.81 -0.97
N ASP A 57 -3.17 5.88 0.36
CA ASP A 57 -2.98 4.78 1.29
C ASP A 57 -4.31 4.39 1.93
N LEU A 58 -4.78 3.17 1.66
CA LEU A 58 -6.06 2.68 2.15
C LEU A 58 -5.89 1.48 3.08
N CYS A 59 -6.51 1.55 4.26
CA CYS A 59 -6.67 0.37 5.10
C CYS A 59 -7.61 -0.64 4.41
N GLN A 60 -7.43 -1.93 4.73
CA GLN A 60 -8.23 -3.03 4.15
C GLN A 60 -9.75 -2.81 4.24
N HIS A 61 -10.22 -2.18 5.33
CA HIS A 61 -11.63 -1.86 5.54
C HIS A 61 -12.14 -0.81 4.54
N CYS A 62 -11.38 0.28 4.35
CA CYS A 62 -11.73 1.34 3.40
C CYS A 62 -11.60 0.88 1.96
N LEU A 63 -10.60 0.04 1.67
CA LEU A 63 -10.44 -0.59 0.37
C LEU A 63 -11.68 -1.42 0.01
N GLN A 64 -12.12 -2.30 0.91
CA GLN A 64 -13.31 -3.12 0.69
C GLN A 64 -14.58 -2.25 0.56
N ALA A 65 -14.74 -1.24 1.41
CA ALA A 65 -15.90 -0.37 1.37
C ALA A 65 -16.00 0.48 0.08
N ARG A 66 -14.87 0.87 -0.52
CA ARG A 66 -14.83 1.76 -1.69
C ARG A 66 -14.75 1.03 -3.03
N LEU A 67 -14.04 -0.09 -3.08
CA LEU A 67 -13.73 -0.80 -4.32
C LEU A 67 -14.16 -2.27 -4.30
N GLY A 68 -14.77 -2.76 -3.22
CA GLY A 68 -15.02 -4.19 -3.01
C GLY A 68 -15.81 -4.89 -4.13
N ASP A 69 -16.73 -4.18 -4.78
CA ASP A 69 -17.52 -4.66 -5.92
C ASP A 69 -16.74 -4.66 -7.24
N ALA A 70 -15.72 -3.81 -7.35
CA ALA A 70 -14.84 -3.71 -8.51
C ALA A 70 -13.58 -4.60 -8.40
N LEU A 71 -13.25 -5.07 -7.19
CA LEU A 71 -12.11 -5.95 -6.95
C LEU A 71 -12.38 -7.36 -7.51
N ARG A 72 -11.42 -7.87 -8.29
CA ARG A 72 -11.40 -9.29 -8.69
C ARG A 72 -10.60 -10.07 -7.67
N LEU A 73 -11.27 -10.91 -6.90
CA LEU A 73 -10.68 -11.75 -5.87
C LEU A 73 -10.49 -13.17 -6.40
N GLU A 74 -9.29 -13.71 -6.25
CA GLU A 74 -8.95 -15.08 -6.62
C GLU A 74 -8.01 -15.63 -5.55
N LYS A 75 -8.32 -16.80 -4.97
CA LYS A 75 -7.40 -17.42 -4.02
C LYS A 75 -6.29 -18.11 -4.80
N LEU A 76 -5.08 -18.10 -4.25
CA LEU A 76 -3.96 -18.84 -4.85
C LEU A 76 -4.26 -20.33 -4.98
N SER A 77 -5.06 -20.90 -4.07
CA SER A 77 -5.55 -22.28 -4.13
C SER A 77 -6.39 -22.59 -5.37
N ASP A 78 -6.99 -21.56 -5.98
CA ASP A 78 -7.92 -21.71 -7.10
C ASP A 78 -7.18 -21.59 -8.46
N ARG A 79 -5.87 -21.29 -8.42
CA ARG A 79 -4.98 -21.08 -9.58
C ARG A 79 -4.06 -22.26 -9.89
N LEU A 80 -4.10 -23.30 -9.06
CA LEU A 80 -3.25 -24.51 -9.11
C LEU A 80 -4.13 -25.74 -9.33
#